data_AF-A0A936G398-F1
#
_entry.id   AF-A0A936G398-F1
#
_cell.length_a   1.000
_cell.length_b   1.000
_cell.length_c   1.000
_cell.angle_alpha   90.00
_cell.angle_beta   90.00
_cell.angle_gamma   90.00
#
_symmetry.space_group_name_H-M   'P 1'
#
loop_
_entity.id
_entity.type
_entity.pdbx_description
1 polymer ?
#
loop_
_entity_poly.entity_id
_entity_poly.type
_entity_poly.pdbx_seq_one_letter_code
_entity_poly.pdbx_strand_id
1 'polypeptide(L)'
;MKLRNKLFSLILLIVLTLSACASPPVATVAPEVAPTNTPIVEPTVELPTASPTVVPTADPFYSGDGKLVSGSGSAEVTLRFINNTDKLLLINWVNFEGVEEPYMQVAPLTTIEQGTYSTHAWRVKDEAGTVITEIVATKDKLQVFDIGPDLKVAYQPTPPPPPTMGPDLPITERAYADRPDDFPGMYQVHVLYVLPADAKDRNVDTDGNINISVLAANEWFSAQTGGTNIRYDTYQGELDITFVQLDMTSAEFYEKTVEIYGSGSFTRDLLEQTLIRMNVFHPGKIYYSIFDIARVDNACADGAHPPQLMGRMVGHYPVAVMPDGFRCSTSEVFGVGNKGSDMTIPHEIAHTLGFASDCGKNPTSENNKSHTGDDIRDLMNAPDEDDTVWWDVNNMMLDPGNDDYYNHNIPGCADLADSAFLAPLPENSQLPEGWYAEWKLP
;
A
#
# COMPACT_ATOMS: atom_id res chain seq x y z
N MET A 1 43.63 -5.36 -24.98
CA MET A 1 45.09 -5.12 -24.82
C MET A 1 45.34 -4.58 -23.41
N LYS A 2 46.22 -5.21 -22.61
CA LYS A 2 46.55 -4.87 -21.18
C LYS A 2 45.35 -5.02 -20.21
N LEU A 3 45.36 -5.99 -19.28
CA LEU A 3 46.08 -6.10 -17.98
C LEU A 3 45.38 -5.39 -16.79
N ARG A 4 44.93 -6.18 -15.80
CA ARG A 4 44.75 -5.79 -14.38
C ARG A 4 45.59 -6.74 -13.52
N ASN A 5 46.40 -6.20 -12.61
CA ASN A 5 47.22 -7.01 -11.69
C ASN A 5 46.46 -7.37 -10.41
N LYS A 6 46.80 -8.54 -9.83
CA LYS A 6 46.55 -8.86 -8.42
C LYS A 6 47.73 -8.37 -7.57
N LEU A 7 47.49 -8.11 -6.28
CA LEU A 7 48.51 -8.30 -5.24
C LEU A 7 47.84 -8.72 -3.91
N PHE A 8 48.62 -9.37 -3.03
CA PHE A 8 48.20 -10.02 -1.78
C PHE A 8 49.04 -9.48 -0.62
N SER A 9 48.50 -9.38 0.61
CA SER A 9 49.17 -9.64 1.91
C SER A 9 48.28 -9.29 3.12
N LEU A 10 48.53 -9.71 4.37
CA LEU A 10 48.97 -11.02 4.90
C LEU A 10 48.91 -11.01 6.47
N ILE A 11 48.21 -11.99 7.08
CA ILE A 11 48.39 -12.59 8.44
C ILE A 11 48.79 -11.71 9.66
N LEU A 12 48.01 -11.81 10.75
CA LEU A 12 48.55 -12.16 12.08
C LEU A 12 47.51 -12.92 12.95
N LEU A 13 47.99 -13.72 13.92
CA LEU A 13 47.20 -14.68 14.72
C LEU A 13 47.80 -14.84 16.13
N ILE A 14 46.97 -14.82 17.18
CA ILE A 14 47.36 -15.16 18.58
C ILE A 14 46.20 -15.93 19.26
N VAL A 15 46.55 -16.91 20.10
CA VAL A 15 45.65 -17.76 20.91
C VAL A 15 46.28 -17.99 22.29
N LEU A 16 45.51 -17.94 23.38
CA LEU A 16 45.78 -18.69 24.63
C LEU A 16 44.52 -18.81 25.52
N THR A 17 44.60 -19.53 26.65
CA THR A 17 43.50 -20.39 27.14
C THR A 17 43.23 -20.40 28.66
N LEU A 18 42.01 -20.87 29.01
CA LEU A 18 41.61 -21.66 30.20
C LEU A 18 41.68 -21.05 31.63
N SER A 19 40.53 -21.05 32.32
CA SER A 19 40.32 -21.80 33.59
C SER A 19 38.82 -21.90 33.94
N ALA A 20 38.44 -22.76 34.90
CA ALA A 20 37.05 -22.98 35.34
C ALA A 20 36.92 -23.39 36.83
N CYS A 21 35.77 -23.08 37.45
CA CYS A 21 35.32 -23.52 38.79
C CYS A 21 33.77 -23.49 38.84
N ALA A 22 33.11 -24.18 39.78
CA ALA A 22 31.66 -24.45 39.70
C ALA A 22 30.88 -24.51 41.04
N SER A 23 29.69 -23.89 41.05
CA SER A 23 28.43 -24.26 41.78
C SER A 23 28.45 -24.26 43.34
N PRO A 24 27.30 -24.36 44.07
CA PRO A 24 25.88 -24.51 43.66
C PRO A 24 24.94 -23.41 44.29
N PRO A 25 23.67 -23.60 44.78
CA PRO A 25 22.56 -22.71 44.34
C PRO A 25 21.70 -22.02 45.44
N VAL A 26 20.85 -21.07 45.04
CA VAL A 26 19.69 -20.53 45.78
C VAL A 26 18.51 -20.36 44.81
N ALA A 27 17.26 -20.38 45.29
CA ALA A 27 16.07 -20.59 44.45
C ALA A 27 15.10 -19.39 44.33
N THR A 28 14.50 -19.27 43.14
CA THR A 28 13.14 -18.79 42.82
C THR A 28 12.61 -17.49 43.42
N VAL A 29 12.48 -16.47 42.57
CA VAL A 29 11.30 -15.58 42.49
C VAL A 29 10.89 -15.52 41.01
N ALA A 30 9.60 -15.30 40.70
CA ALA A 30 9.09 -15.21 39.33
C ALA A 30 9.34 -13.81 38.72
N PRO A 31 9.49 -13.69 37.38
CA PRO A 31 9.76 -12.40 36.74
C PRO A 31 8.49 -11.58 36.51
N GLU A 32 8.61 -10.29 36.79
CA GLU A 32 7.80 -9.22 36.21
C GLU A 32 8.49 -8.79 34.91
N VAL A 33 7.77 -8.78 33.78
CA VAL A 33 8.39 -8.71 32.45
C VAL A 33 8.07 -7.38 31.77
N ALA A 34 9.06 -6.48 31.76
CA ALA A 34 9.05 -5.31 30.90
C ALA A 34 9.23 -5.72 29.41
N PRO A 35 8.65 -4.97 28.46
CA PRO A 35 8.88 -5.19 27.03
C PRO A 35 10.33 -4.81 26.63
N THR A 36 10.79 -5.16 25.41
CA THR A 36 12.24 -5.23 25.07
C THR A 36 12.68 -4.33 23.91
N ASN A 37 13.74 -3.54 24.12
CA ASN A 37 14.20 -2.47 23.21
C ASN A 37 15.45 -2.84 22.38
N THR A 38 15.64 -2.13 21.26
CA THR A 38 16.92 -2.00 20.52
C THR A 38 17.16 -0.50 20.21
N PRO A 39 18.38 0.07 20.41
CA PRO A 39 18.54 1.53 20.52
C PRO A 39 19.05 2.27 19.26
N ILE A 40 18.55 3.49 19.06
CA ILE A 40 19.07 4.55 18.16
C ILE A 40 19.10 5.89 18.96
N VAL A 41 19.84 6.91 18.50
CA VAL A 41 20.12 8.18 19.24
C VAL A 41 19.94 9.43 18.36
N GLU A 42 19.49 10.52 18.98
CA GLU A 42 18.94 11.77 18.42
C GLU A 42 19.16 12.94 19.44
N PRO A 43 18.56 14.15 19.38
CA PRO A 43 17.96 14.95 18.28
C PRO A 43 18.71 16.32 18.11
N THR A 44 18.24 17.59 18.09
CA THR A 44 16.96 18.32 18.42
C THR A 44 16.89 19.71 17.75
N VAL A 45 15.68 20.17 17.37
CA VAL A 45 15.25 21.58 17.15
C VAL A 45 13.75 21.69 17.56
N GLU A 46 13.16 22.87 17.81
CA GLU A 46 11.87 23.00 18.55
C GLU A 46 10.81 23.97 17.96
N LEU A 47 9.56 23.87 18.48
CA LEU A 47 8.29 24.63 18.25
C LEU A 47 7.47 24.31 16.97
N PRO A 48 6.12 24.48 16.99
CA PRO A 48 5.13 24.21 18.05
C PRO A 48 3.87 23.40 17.56
N THR A 49 2.97 22.97 18.46
CA THR A 49 1.98 21.89 18.23
C THR A 49 0.48 22.25 18.28
N ALA A 50 -0.35 21.33 17.75
CA ALA A 50 -1.81 21.20 17.94
C ALA A 50 -2.20 19.70 18.04
N SER A 51 -3.39 19.36 18.54
CA SER A 51 -3.75 18.00 18.98
C SER A 51 -4.54 17.15 17.95
N PRO A 52 -4.39 15.80 17.96
CA PRO A 52 -4.98 14.89 16.97
C PRO A 52 -6.37 14.31 17.33
N THR A 53 -6.98 13.62 16.37
CA THR A 53 -8.26 12.90 16.47
C THR A 53 -8.16 11.61 17.33
N VAL A 54 -9.22 11.27 18.08
CA VAL A 54 -9.17 10.25 19.17
C VAL A 54 -9.79 8.91 18.79
N VAL A 55 -8.97 7.85 18.76
CA VAL A 55 -9.36 6.43 18.82
C VAL A 55 -9.60 6.03 20.29
N PRO A 56 -10.58 5.16 20.62
CA PRO A 56 -10.88 4.80 22.02
C PRO A 56 -9.71 4.13 22.74
N THR A 57 -9.10 4.87 23.67
CA THR A 57 -8.19 4.36 24.70
C THR A 57 -8.97 3.84 25.91
N ALA A 58 -8.35 3.01 26.73
CA ALA A 58 -8.88 2.65 28.04
C ALA A 58 -8.77 3.82 29.04
N ASP A 59 -9.60 3.82 30.10
CA ASP A 59 -9.51 4.83 31.16
C ASP A 59 -8.08 4.90 31.73
N PRO A 60 -7.43 6.09 31.73
CA PRO A 60 -6.05 6.22 32.19
C PRO A 60 -5.92 6.04 33.70
N PHE A 61 -4.96 5.21 34.11
CA PHE A 61 -4.58 5.04 35.50
C PHE A 61 -3.62 6.16 35.91
N TYR A 62 -3.89 6.79 37.06
CA TYR A 62 -3.01 7.81 37.63
C TYR A 62 -2.47 7.40 39.00
N SER A 63 -1.19 7.70 39.24
CA SER A 63 -0.53 7.55 40.54
C SER A 63 -1.13 8.50 41.59
N GLY A 64 -0.80 8.27 42.87
CA GLY A 64 -1.22 9.16 43.97
C GLY A 64 -0.64 10.60 43.89
N ASP A 65 0.35 10.83 43.05
CA ASP A 65 0.91 12.14 42.72
C ASP A 65 0.54 12.65 41.30
N GLY A 66 -0.41 11.98 40.63
CA GLY A 66 -1.06 12.47 39.41
C GLY A 66 -0.33 12.17 38.10
N LYS A 67 0.64 11.25 38.08
CA LYS A 67 1.29 10.78 36.84
C LYS A 67 0.47 9.67 36.20
N LEU A 68 0.40 9.64 34.86
CA LEU A 68 -0.06 8.46 34.12
C LEU A 68 0.81 7.24 34.49
N VAL A 69 0.19 6.07 34.66
CA VAL A 69 0.88 4.79 34.92
C VAL A 69 0.24 3.67 34.09
N SER A 70 0.98 2.58 33.85
CA SER A 70 0.36 1.34 33.36
C SER A 70 -0.53 0.69 34.41
N GLY A 71 -1.63 0.08 33.99
CA GLY A 71 -2.46 -0.81 34.80
C GLY A 71 -2.00 -2.28 34.72
N SER A 72 -2.38 -3.10 35.71
CA SER A 72 -1.99 -4.51 35.82
C SER A 72 -2.84 -5.47 34.96
N GLY A 73 -3.26 -5.05 33.77
CA GLY A 73 -4.03 -5.87 32.84
C GLY A 73 -3.14 -6.88 32.10
N SER A 74 -3.65 -8.09 31.87
CA SER A 74 -2.85 -9.23 31.42
C SER A 74 -3.32 -9.86 30.10
N ALA A 75 -4.11 -9.16 29.29
CA ALA A 75 -4.48 -9.62 27.96
C ALA A 75 -3.48 -9.09 26.92
N GLU A 76 -2.81 -9.98 26.20
CA GLU A 76 -1.92 -9.63 25.09
C GLU A 76 -2.70 -8.97 23.96
N VAL A 77 -2.23 -7.81 23.48
CA VAL A 77 -2.83 -6.98 22.43
C VAL A 77 -1.75 -6.31 21.58
N THR A 78 -2.05 -6.00 20.33
CA THR A 78 -1.16 -5.27 19.42
C THR A 78 -1.61 -3.82 19.28
N LEU A 79 -0.69 -2.87 19.43
CA LEU A 79 -0.89 -1.48 19.03
C LEU A 79 -0.20 -1.26 17.67
N ARG A 80 -0.94 -0.77 16.67
CA ARG A 80 -0.39 -0.34 15.38
C ARG A 80 -0.22 1.17 15.40
N PHE A 81 1.01 1.64 15.44
CA PHE A 81 1.33 3.06 15.32
C PHE A 81 1.53 3.40 13.85
N ILE A 82 0.74 4.33 13.32
CA ILE A 82 0.89 4.90 11.98
C ILE A 82 1.41 6.32 12.16
N ASN A 83 2.64 6.59 11.74
CA ASN A 83 3.20 7.94 11.78
C ASN A 83 2.83 8.68 10.50
N ASN A 84 1.78 9.49 10.54
CA ASN A 84 1.39 10.38 9.45
C ASN A 84 1.97 11.81 9.59
N THR A 85 2.90 12.04 10.52
CA THR A 85 3.73 13.26 10.55
C THR A 85 4.89 13.19 9.55
N ASP A 86 5.53 14.34 9.35
CA ASP A 86 6.79 14.55 8.64
C ASP A 86 8.04 14.38 9.53
N LYS A 87 7.88 13.92 10.78
CA LYS A 87 8.94 13.86 11.82
C LYS A 87 9.07 12.47 12.44
N LEU A 88 10.16 12.21 13.16
CA LEU A 88 10.26 10.95 13.92
C LEU A 88 9.30 10.99 15.13
N LEU A 89 8.57 9.90 15.34
CA LEU A 89 7.79 9.70 16.57
C LEU A 89 8.56 8.83 17.55
N LEU A 90 8.76 9.34 18.75
CA LEU A 90 9.31 8.62 19.90
C LEU A 90 8.14 7.99 20.68
N ILE A 91 8.10 6.66 20.74
CA ILE A 91 7.06 5.91 21.44
C ILE A 91 7.67 5.37 22.73
N ASN A 92 7.12 5.80 23.87
CA ASN A 92 7.60 5.43 25.21
C ASN A 92 6.53 4.62 25.94
N TRP A 93 6.92 3.54 26.60
CA TRP A 93 6.05 2.84 27.55
C TRP A 93 6.08 3.59 28.89
N VAL A 94 4.94 3.74 29.55
CA VAL A 94 4.85 4.37 30.87
C VAL A 94 4.63 3.27 31.90
N ASN A 95 5.65 2.98 32.71
CA ASN A 95 5.67 1.84 33.61
C ASN A 95 4.72 2.01 34.83
N PHE A 96 4.70 1.03 35.73
CA PHE A 96 3.78 1.00 36.88
C PHE A 96 4.05 2.12 37.91
N GLU A 97 5.28 2.64 37.96
CA GLU A 97 5.71 3.78 38.78
C GLU A 97 5.46 5.15 38.10
N GLY A 98 5.03 5.16 36.83
CA GLY A 98 4.83 6.38 36.04
C GLY A 98 6.13 6.99 35.50
N VAL A 99 7.16 6.18 35.34
CA VAL A 99 8.40 6.53 34.62
C VAL A 99 8.23 6.15 33.15
N GLU A 100 8.72 7.01 32.26
CA GLU A 100 8.78 6.70 30.84
C GLU A 100 10.02 5.85 30.53
N GLU A 101 9.79 4.62 30.06
CA GLU A 101 10.79 3.80 29.39
C GLU A 101 10.71 4.10 27.88
N PRO A 102 11.73 4.72 27.26
CA PRO A 102 11.77 4.87 25.81
C PRO A 102 11.71 3.49 25.17
N TYR A 103 10.90 3.31 24.12
CA TYR A 103 10.60 1.96 23.62
C TYR A 103 11.00 1.74 22.16
N MET A 104 10.40 2.51 21.26
CA MET A 104 10.58 2.38 19.81
C MET A 104 10.45 3.74 19.12
N GLN A 105 10.89 3.80 17.88
CA GLN A 105 10.76 4.98 17.02
C GLN A 105 9.98 4.59 15.76
N VAL A 106 9.06 5.44 15.31
CA VAL A 106 8.28 5.22 14.08
C VAL A 106 8.67 6.31 13.08
N ALA A 107 9.31 5.92 11.97
CA ALA A 107 9.78 6.83 10.93
C ALA A 107 8.62 7.59 10.25
N PRO A 108 8.84 8.81 9.72
CA PRO A 108 7.83 9.55 8.96
C PRO A 108 7.16 8.66 7.91
N LEU A 109 5.83 8.69 7.86
CA LEU A 109 5.01 7.96 6.89
C LEU A 109 5.18 6.42 6.93
N THR A 110 5.61 5.87 8.07
CA THR A 110 5.70 4.42 8.30
C THR A 110 4.68 3.91 9.32
N THR A 111 4.41 2.61 9.25
CA THR A 111 3.55 1.88 10.20
C THR A 111 4.36 0.81 10.92
N ILE A 112 4.23 0.70 12.25
CA ILE A 112 4.83 -0.38 13.03
C ILE A 112 3.81 -0.95 14.03
N GLU A 113 3.75 -2.28 14.12
CA GLU A 113 2.95 -2.99 15.11
C GLU A 113 3.79 -3.40 16.33
N GLN A 114 3.24 -3.21 17.53
CA GLN A 114 3.90 -3.50 18.80
C GLN A 114 2.99 -4.29 19.74
N GLY A 115 3.44 -5.47 20.16
CA GLY A 115 2.79 -6.26 21.19
C GLY A 115 2.91 -5.62 22.58
N THR A 116 1.81 -5.59 23.33
CA THR A 116 1.73 -5.07 24.70
C THR A 116 0.62 -5.80 25.47
N TYR A 117 0.31 -5.33 26.68
CA TYR A 117 -0.83 -5.84 27.45
C TYR A 117 -1.90 -4.77 27.65
N SER A 118 -3.15 -5.20 27.74
CA SER A 118 -4.28 -4.33 28.08
C SER A 118 -3.99 -3.49 29.33
N THR A 119 -4.41 -2.23 29.33
CA THR A 119 -4.12 -1.19 30.34
C THR A 119 -2.66 -0.72 30.44
N HIS A 120 -1.75 -1.21 29.60
CA HIS A 120 -0.44 -0.55 29.47
C HIS A 120 -0.61 0.86 28.90
N ALA A 121 0.04 1.82 29.55
CA ALA A 121 0.07 3.21 29.15
C ALA A 121 1.31 3.50 28.29
N TRP A 122 1.12 4.34 27.29
CA TRP A 122 2.07 4.67 26.25
C TRP A 122 2.02 6.18 25.98
N ARG A 123 3.16 6.80 25.70
CA ARG A 123 3.28 8.23 25.45
C ARG A 123 4.03 8.44 24.14
N VAL A 124 3.41 9.16 23.22
CA VAL A 124 3.94 9.48 21.90
C VAL A 124 4.50 10.89 21.93
N LYS A 125 5.73 11.07 21.45
CA LYS A 125 6.43 12.34 21.43
C LYS A 125 7.05 12.65 20.06
N ASP A 126 7.29 13.93 19.78
CA ASP A 126 8.21 14.34 18.74
C ASP A 126 9.67 14.21 19.19
N GLU A 127 10.60 14.44 18.26
CA GLU A 127 12.05 14.53 18.48
C GLU A 127 12.45 15.54 19.58
N ALA A 128 11.63 16.58 19.82
CA ALA A 128 11.87 17.53 20.92
C ALA A 128 11.42 17.01 22.30
N GLY A 129 10.76 15.85 22.35
CA GLY A 129 10.19 15.27 23.56
C GLY A 129 8.83 15.86 23.95
N THR A 130 8.21 16.67 23.09
CA THR A 130 6.86 17.21 23.25
C THR A 130 5.85 16.07 23.16
N VAL A 131 4.96 15.93 24.15
CA VAL A 131 3.90 14.92 24.09
C VAL A 131 2.88 15.30 23.01
N ILE A 132 2.74 14.44 22.01
CA ILE A 132 1.74 14.55 20.94
C ILE A 132 0.43 13.90 21.38
N THR A 133 0.51 12.69 21.96
CA THR A 133 -0.66 11.97 22.48
C THR A 133 -0.27 10.96 23.57
N GLU A 134 -1.26 10.56 24.38
CA GLU A 134 -1.16 9.52 25.39
C GLU A 134 -2.17 8.42 25.09
N ILE A 135 -1.71 7.18 25.10
CA ILE A 135 -2.45 5.99 24.67
C ILE A 135 -2.49 5.00 25.84
N VAL A 136 -3.65 4.43 26.13
CA VAL A 136 -3.78 3.37 27.13
C VAL A 136 -4.51 2.20 26.48
N ALA A 137 -3.83 1.05 26.45
CA ALA A 137 -4.29 -0.10 25.67
C ALA A 137 -5.63 -0.64 26.18
N THR A 138 -6.58 -0.91 25.27
CA THR A 138 -7.82 -1.63 25.57
C THR A 138 -7.57 -3.15 25.65
N LYS A 139 -8.63 -3.95 25.63
CA LYS A 139 -8.55 -5.43 25.49
C LYS A 139 -8.73 -5.90 24.05
N ASP A 140 -8.81 -4.98 23.09
CA ASP A 140 -9.03 -5.30 21.70
C ASP A 140 -7.70 -5.74 21.08
N LYS A 141 -7.72 -6.85 20.33
CA LYS A 141 -6.50 -7.54 19.86
C LYS A 141 -5.59 -6.67 18.99
N LEU A 142 -6.18 -5.74 18.25
CA LEU A 142 -5.48 -4.77 17.42
C LEU A 142 -6.10 -3.40 17.68
N GLN A 143 -5.27 -2.40 17.96
CA GLN A 143 -5.67 -1.02 18.21
C GLN A 143 -4.80 -0.12 17.33
N VAL A 144 -5.40 0.67 16.45
CA VAL A 144 -4.67 1.48 15.46
C VAL A 144 -4.63 2.94 15.91
N PHE A 145 -3.44 3.53 15.92
CA PHE A 145 -3.22 4.92 16.31
C PHE A 145 -2.56 5.67 15.16
N ASP A 146 -3.38 6.42 14.44
CA ASP A 146 -2.94 7.39 13.44
C ASP A 146 -2.45 8.65 14.16
N ILE A 147 -1.17 8.98 13.94
CA ILE A 147 -0.51 10.13 14.55
C ILE A 147 0.07 10.98 13.43
N GLY A 148 -0.72 11.96 13.00
CA GLY A 148 -0.35 13.02 12.07
C GLY A 148 -0.98 14.35 12.47
N PRO A 149 -0.62 15.46 11.82
CA PRO A 149 -1.55 16.59 11.75
C PRO A 149 -2.83 16.13 11.02
N ASP A 150 -4.01 16.51 11.51
CA ASP A 150 -5.24 16.40 10.72
C ASP A 150 -5.00 17.14 9.39
N LEU A 151 -4.81 16.39 8.30
CA LEU A 151 -4.63 16.98 6.97
C LEU A 151 -5.96 17.59 6.55
N LYS A 152 -6.07 18.91 6.76
CA LYS A 152 -7.18 19.73 6.27
C LYS A 152 -7.04 19.94 4.77
N VAL A 153 -7.25 18.87 4.02
CA VAL A 153 -7.63 18.91 2.60
C VAL A 153 -8.73 19.96 2.45
N ALA A 154 -8.71 20.71 1.35
CA ALA A 154 -9.84 21.57 0.96
C ALA A 154 -11.08 20.77 0.49
N TYR A 155 -11.30 19.58 1.08
CA TYR A 155 -12.42 18.70 0.78
C TYR A 155 -13.72 19.35 1.27
N GLN A 156 -14.59 19.67 0.31
CA GLN A 156 -15.96 20.06 0.58
C GLN A 156 -16.85 18.88 0.18
N PRO A 157 -17.27 18.03 1.14
CA PRO A 157 -18.28 17.02 0.87
C PRO A 157 -19.62 17.72 0.65
N THR A 158 -19.89 18.12 -0.59
CA THR A 158 -21.23 18.52 -1.03
C THR A 158 -22.08 17.26 -1.16
N PRO A 159 -23.15 17.07 -0.37
CA PRO A 159 -24.01 15.90 -0.53
C PRO A 159 -24.64 15.95 -1.93
N PRO A 160 -24.63 14.85 -2.70
CA PRO A 160 -25.30 14.82 -3.99
C PRO A 160 -26.81 15.07 -3.83
N PRO A 161 -27.47 15.74 -4.79
CA PRO A 161 -28.91 15.92 -4.75
C PRO A 161 -29.62 14.55 -4.80
N PRO A 162 -30.78 14.39 -4.13
CA PRO A 162 -31.50 13.12 -4.10
C PRO A 162 -31.95 12.72 -5.52
N PRO A 163 -31.88 11.42 -5.87
CA PRO A 163 -32.01 10.98 -7.26
C PRO A 163 -33.42 11.22 -7.82
N THR A 164 -33.50 12.05 -8.85
CA THR A 164 -34.67 12.13 -9.74
C THR A 164 -34.50 11.13 -10.88
N MET A 165 -35.33 10.08 -10.93
CA MET A 165 -35.36 9.17 -12.07
C MET A 165 -35.74 9.94 -13.35
N GLY A 166 -34.77 10.07 -14.26
CA GLY A 166 -34.91 10.59 -15.61
C GLY A 166 -34.04 9.75 -16.56
N PRO A 167 -34.37 9.70 -17.86
CA PRO A 167 -33.68 8.81 -18.79
C PRO A 167 -32.29 9.32 -19.17
N ASP A 168 -31.34 8.40 -19.12
CA ASP A 168 -30.02 8.32 -19.75
C ASP A 168 -29.46 9.61 -20.38
N LEU A 169 -28.62 10.28 -19.60
CA LEU A 169 -27.44 10.97 -20.13
C LEU A 169 -26.21 10.28 -19.52
N PRO A 170 -25.12 10.05 -20.29
CA PRO A 170 -23.88 9.56 -19.70
C PRO A 170 -23.37 10.57 -18.67
N ILE A 171 -22.68 10.06 -17.64
CA ILE A 171 -22.21 10.87 -16.50
C ILE A 171 -21.10 11.82 -16.98
N THR A 172 -21.54 13.01 -17.38
CA THR A 172 -20.74 14.11 -17.93
C THR A 172 -20.38 15.16 -16.87
N GLU A 173 -20.70 14.87 -15.61
CA GLU A 173 -20.33 15.64 -14.43
C GLU A 173 -19.26 14.87 -13.65
N ARG A 174 -18.14 15.54 -13.35
CA ARG A 174 -17.01 15.00 -12.59
C ARG A 174 -17.40 14.59 -11.18
N ALA A 175 -16.97 13.42 -10.71
CA ALA A 175 -17.06 13.04 -9.30
C ALA A 175 -15.88 13.60 -8.52
N TYR A 176 -16.10 14.05 -7.29
CA TYR A 176 -15.05 14.42 -6.33
C TYR A 176 -15.06 13.49 -5.09
N ALA A 177 -15.84 12.41 -5.17
CA ALA A 177 -16.03 11.40 -4.15
C ALA A 177 -16.65 10.16 -4.80
N ASP A 178 -16.39 9.01 -4.19
CA ASP A 178 -16.98 7.71 -4.51
C ASP A 178 -18.52 7.79 -4.49
N ARG A 179 -19.19 7.30 -5.54
CA ARG A 179 -20.65 7.38 -5.70
C ARG A 179 -21.34 6.12 -5.14
N PRO A 180 -22.68 6.09 -5.01
CA PRO A 180 -23.38 4.90 -4.52
C PRO A 180 -23.31 3.76 -5.56
N ASP A 181 -22.58 2.69 -5.25
CA ASP A 181 -22.37 1.53 -6.13
C ASP A 181 -23.70 0.95 -6.69
N ASP A 182 -23.70 0.52 -7.96
CA ASP A 182 -24.79 -0.29 -8.53
C ASP A 182 -24.81 -1.72 -7.95
N PHE A 183 -23.69 -2.19 -7.40
CA PHE A 183 -23.50 -3.54 -6.85
C PHE A 183 -23.11 -3.53 -5.36
N PRO A 184 -23.84 -2.82 -4.48
CA PRO A 184 -23.39 -2.54 -3.13
C PRO A 184 -23.24 -3.82 -2.30
N GLY A 185 -22.09 -3.94 -1.63
CA GLY A 185 -21.72 -5.17 -0.92
C GLY A 185 -21.06 -6.23 -1.81
N MET A 186 -20.49 -5.84 -2.94
CA MET A 186 -19.57 -6.64 -3.76
C MET A 186 -18.17 -6.05 -3.73
N TYR A 187 -17.15 -6.85 -4.01
CA TYR A 187 -15.76 -6.38 -4.14
C TYR A 187 -15.52 -5.76 -5.52
N GLN A 188 -15.03 -4.53 -5.59
CA GLN A 188 -15.04 -3.76 -6.85
C GLN A 188 -13.73 -3.03 -7.15
N VAL A 189 -13.45 -2.79 -8.43
CA VAL A 189 -12.32 -1.97 -8.92
C VAL A 189 -12.82 -0.55 -9.22
N HIS A 190 -12.56 0.39 -8.31
CA HIS A 190 -12.90 1.80 -8.48
C HIS A 190 -11.77 2.53 -9.22
N VAL A 191 -12.10 3.53 -10.05
CA VAL A 191 -11.10 4.25 -10.86
C VAL A 191 -10.89 5.66 -10.33
N LEU A 192 -9.63 6.08 -10.21
CA LEU A 192 -9.26 7.44 -9.83
C LEU A 192 -8.60 8.15 -11.00
N TYR A 193 -8.93 9.42 -11.21
CA TYR A 193 -8.16 10.33 -12.06
C TYR A 193 -7.54 11.41 -11.17
N VAL A 194 -6.21 11.38 -11.04
CA VAL A 194 -5.48 12.14 -10.03
C VAL A 194 -4.53 13.14 -10.69
N LEU A 195 -4.60 14.40 -10.25
CA LEU A 195 -3.77 15.49 -10.75
C LEU A 195 -2.83 16.04 -9.65
N PRO A 196 -1.53 16.20 -9.94
CA PRO A 196 -0.67 17.17 -9.25
C PRO A 196 -1.16 18.62 -9.40
N ALA A 197 -0.78 19.51 -8.47
CA ALA A 197 -1.22 20.91 -8.41
C ALA A 197 -0.84 21.78 -9.64
N ASP A 198 0.20 21.38 -10.38
CA ASP A 198 0.67 22.04 -11.61
C ASP A 198 0.22 21.32 -12.89
N ALA A 199 -0.42 20.14 -12.78
CA ALA A 199 -0.75 19.33 -13.92
C ALA A 199 -1.89 19.95 -14.74
N LYS A 200 -1.76 19.89 -16.07
CA LYS A 200 -2.82 20.35 -16.97
C LYS A 200 -3.92 19.29 -17.05
N ASP A 201 -5.02 19.57 -16.36
CA ASP A 201 -6.27 18.83 -16.51
C ASP A 201 -6.68 18.67 -17.99
N ARG A 202 -6.96 17.42 -18.37
CA ARG A 202 -7.48 17.03 -19.68
C ARG A 202 -8.95 16.63 -19.68
N ASN A 203 -9.58 16.47 -18.51
CA ASN A 203 -10.95 15.99 -18.33
C ASN A 203 -11.19 14.55 -18.81
N VAL A 204 -10.18 13.67 -18.72
CA VAL A 204 -10.28 12.27 -19.18
C VAL A 204 -11.25 11.40 -18.35
N ASP A 205 -11.67 11.92 -17.19
CA ASP A 205 -12.77 11.41 -16.35
C ASP A 205 -14.17 11.72 -16.89
N THR A 206 -14.31 12.61 -17.88
CA THR A 206 -15.62 13.03 -18.44
C THR A 206 -15.66 13.07 -19.97
N ASP A 207 -14.53 12.89 -20.66
CA ASP A 207 -14.48 12.79 -22.14
C ASP A 207 -14.73 11.36 -22.67
N GLY A 208 -14.80 10.36 -21.78
CA GLY A 208 -15.08 8.96 -22.09
C GLY A 208 -13.85 8.10 -22.40
N ASN A 209 -12.64 8.67 -22.44
CA ASN A 209 -11.42 7.93 -22.80
C ASN A 209 -11.06 6.84 -21.78
N ILE A 210 -11.28 7.09 -20.48
CA ILE A 210 -11.07 6.07 -19.45
C ILE A 210 -12.04 4.90 -19.65
N ASN A 211 -13.33 5.17 -19.86
CA ASN A 211 -14.36 4.15 -20.09
C ASN A 211 -14.02 3.25 -21.29
N ILE A 212 -13.49 3.82 -22.38
CA ILE A 212 -13.07 3.04 -23.57
C ILE A 212 -11.93 2.07 -23.25
N SER A 213 -10.88 2.50 -22.55
CA SER A 213 -9.76 1.62 -22.20
C SER A 213 -10.15 0.55 -21.17
N VAL A 214 -10.93 0.92 -20.15
CA VAL A 214 -11.44 -0.02 -19.14
C VAL A 214 -12.38 -1.06 -19.77
N LEU A 215 -13.25 -0.64 -20.69
CA LEU A 215 -14.11 -1.56 -21.44
C LEU A 215 -13.27 -2.50 -22.33
N ALA A 216 -12.32 -1.98 -23.12
CA ALA A 216 -11.49 -2.79 -24.01
C ALA A 216 -10.64 -3.82 -23.23
N ALA A 217 -10.08 -3.42 -22.08
CA ALA A 217 -9.39 -4.30 -21.16
C ALA A 217 -10.30 -5.41 -20.60
N ASN A 218 -11.53 -5.07 -20.22
CA ASN A 218 -12.47 -6.03 -19.65
C ASN A 218 -13.07 -6.96 -20.71
N GLU A 219 -13.34 -6.48 -21.92
CA GLU A 219 -13.75 -7.30 -23.07
C GLU A 219 -12.66 -8.31 -23.46
N TRP A 220 -11.39 -7.89 -23.49
CA TRP A 220 -10.26 -8.80 -23.69
C TRP A 220 -10.20 -9.85 -22.57
N PHE A 221 -10.27 -9.44 -21.30
CA PHE A 221 -10.24 -10.36 -20.16
C PHE A 221 -11.41 -11.38 -20.23
N SER A 222 -12.62 -10.91 -20.51
CA SER A 222 -13.81 -11.75 -20.73
C SER A 222 -13.62 -12.77 -21.85
N ALA A 223 -12.91 -12.42 -22.93
CA ALA A 223 -12.58 -13.34 -24.01
C ALA A 223 -11.52 -14.40 -23.60
N GLN A 224 -10.56 -14.06 -22.73
CA GLN A 224 -9.61 -15.03 -22.17
C GLN A 224 -10.27 -16.00 -21.17
N THR A 225 -11.18 -15.49 -20.32
CA THR A 225 -11.80 -16.28 -19.25
C THR A 225 -12.99 -17.13 -19.68
N GLY A 226 -13.61 -16.81 -20.83
CA GLY A 226 -14.83 -17.47 -21.31
C GLY A 226 -16.13 -16.79 -20.87
N GLY A 227 -16.08 -15.51 -20.52
CA GLY A 227 -17.24 -14.67 -20.17
C GLY A 227 -17.21 -14.06 -18.77
N THR A 228 -16.14 -14.27 -18.00
CA THR A 228 -15.95 -13.73 -16.65
C THR A 228 -15.20 -12.40 -16.72
N ASN A 229 -15.74 -11.37 -16.09
CA ASN A 229 -15.28 -9.99 -16.21
C ASN A 229 -14.67 -9.54 -14.88
N ILE A 230 -13.73 -8.59 -14.92
CA ILE A 230 -13.36 -7.82 -13.72
C ILE A 230 -14.57 -6.95 -13.34
N ARG A 231 -14.96 -6.98 -12.07
CA ARG A 231 -16.06 -6.17 -11.52
C ARG A 231 -15.55 -4.78 -11.20
N TYR A 232 -15.62 -3.89 -12.18
CA TYR A 232 -15.41 -2.45 -11.94
C TYR A 232 -16.52 -1.86 -11.09
N ASP A 233 -16.25 -0.68 -10.56
CA ASP A 233 -17.23 0.13 -9.87
C ASP A 233 -18.08 0.94 -10.86
N THR A 234 -19.39 0.98 -10.64
CA THR A 234 -20.33 1.63 -11.55
C THR A 234 -21.45 2.32 -10.77
N TYR A 235 -21.95 3.41 -11.33
CA TYR A 235 -23.10 4.14 -10.83
C TYR A 235 -24.04 4.47 -12.00
N GLN A 236 -25.30 4.04 -11.90
CA GLN A 236 -26.32 4.15 -12.95
C GLN A 236 -25.92 3.47 -14.27
N GLY A 237 -25.07 2.44 -14.20
CA GLY A 237 -24.58 1.67 -15.36
C GLY A 237 -23.37 2.25 -16.09
N GLU A 238 -22.86 3.42 -15.67
CA GLU A 238 -21.60 4.00 -16.15
C GLU A 238 -20.47 3.72 -15.15
N LEU A 239 -19.22 3.64 -15.65
CA LEU A 239 -18.01 3.49 -14.83
C LEU A 239 -17.89 4.65 -13.83
N ASP A 240 -17.73 4.37 -12.54
CA ASP A 240 -17.51 5.43 -11.56
C ASP A 240 -16.02 5.83 -11.49
N ILE A 241 -15.77 7.13 -11.61
CA ILE A 241 -14.43 7.72 -11.65
C ILE A 241 -14.39 8.89 -10.67
N THR A 242 -13.63 8.75 -9.58
CA THR A 242 -13.36 9.86 -8.66
C THR A 242 -12.17 10.69 -9.15
N PHE A 243 -12.41 11.98 -9.42
CA PHE A 243 -11.34 12.94 -9.64
C PHE A 243 -10.75 13.41 -8.31
N VAL A 244 -9.41 13.45 -8.24
CA VAL A 244 -8.68 13.97 -7.08
C VAL A 244 -7.62 14.98 -7.52
N GLN A 245 -7.69 16.20 -6.97
CA GLN A 245 -6.65 17.20 -7.12
C GLN A 245 -5.74 17.17 -5.88
N LEU A 246 -4.44 16.97 -6.08
CA LEU A 246 -3.43 17.08 -5.02
C LEU A 246 -2.97 18.52 -4.84
N ASP A 247 -2.58 18.87 -3.62
CA ASP A 247 -2.00 20.18 -3.26
C ASP A 247 -0.50 20.30 -3.62
N MET A 248 0.18 19.18 -3.91
CA MET A 248 1.60 19.14 -4.32
C MET A 248 1.74 19.18 -5.85
N THR A 249 2.70 19.94 -6.36
CA THR A 249 3.10 19.89 -7.77
C THR A 249 3.79 18.58 -8.14
N SER A 250 3.90 18.29 -9.43
CA SER A 250 4.58 17.10 -9.97
C SER A 250 6.04 16.99 -9.51
N ALA A 251 6.72 18.12 -9.36
CA ALA A 251 8.09 18.19 -8.88
C ALA A 251 8.17 17.92 -7.37
N GLU A 252 7.37 18.62 -6.56
CA GLU A 252 7.34 18.43 -5.10
C GLU A 252 6.93 17.00 -4.72
N PHE A 253 5.98 16.40 -5.45
CA PHE A 253 5.59 15.01 -5.24
C PHE A 253 6.76 14.07 -5.51
N TYR A 254 7.41 14.18 -6.68
CA TYR A 254 8.56 13.34 -7.03
C TYR A 254 9.74 13.52 -6.04
N GLU A 255 10.08 14.77 -5.69
CA GLU A 255 11.14 15.08 -4.72
C GLU A 255 10.83 14.47 -3.35
N LYS A 256 9.57 14.50 -2.92
CA LYS A 256 9.11 13.86 -1.69
C LYS A 256 9.14 12.33 -1.75
N THR A 257 8.85 11.70 -2.89
CA THR A 257 9.04 10.24 -3.07
C THR A 257 10.51 9.87 -2.85
N VAL A 258 11.44 10.64 -3.44
CA VAL A 258 12.88 10.43 -3.28
C VAL A 258 13.36 10.72 -1.84
N GLU A 259 12.79 11.72 -1.16
CA GLU A 259 13.09 12.03 0.25
C GLU A 259 12.74 10.87 1.19
N ILE A 260 11.54 10.30 1.04
CA ILE A 260 11.02 9.24 1.93
C ILE A 260 11.64 7.88 1.63
N TYR A 261 11.70 7.50 0.34
CA TYR A 261 12.02 6.13 -0.08
C TYR A 261 13.38 6.00 -0.80
N GLY A 262 14.11 7.09 -1.00
CA GLY A 262 15.41 7.10 -1.68
C GLY A 262 15.38 6.94 -3.21
N SER A 263 14.20 6.71 -3.80
CA SER A 263 13.99 6.60 -5.25
C SER A 263 12.58 7.09 -5.63
N GLY A 264 12.40 7.65 -6.82
CA GLY A 264 11.08 7.96 -7.37
C GLY A 264 10.29 6.73 -7.80
N SER A 265 10.88 5.52 -7.70
CA SER A 265 10.20 4.24 -7.95
C SER A 265 9.00 3.98 -7.04
N PHE A 266 8.98 4.55 -5.84
CA PHE A 266 7.91 4.36 -4.84
C PHE A 266 6.77 5.37 -5.00
N THR A 267 6.48 5.78 -6.26
CA THR A 267 5.47 6.81 -6.54
C THR A 267 4.07 6.31 -6.19
N ARG A 268 3.77 5.01 -6.40
CA ARG A 268 2.50 4.39 -5.97
C ARG A 268 2.35 4.39 -4.46
N ASP A 269 3.42 4.11 -3.71
CA ASP A 269 3.39 4.11 -2.25
C ASP A 269 3.11 5.51 -1.68
N LEU A 270 3.78 6.55 -2.18
CA LEU A 270 3.47 7.92 -1.75
C LEU A 270 2.04 8.34 -2.17
N LEU A 271 1.57 7.90 -3.33
CA LEU A 271 0.25 8.23 -3.86
C LEU A 271 -0.86 7.54 -3.04
N GLU A 272 -0.72 6.26 -2.76
CA GLU A 272 -1.64 5.47 -1.92
C GLU A 272 -1.71 6.08 -0.51
N GLN A 273 -0.58 6.38 0.13
CA GLN A 273 -0.56 7.05 1.43
C GLN A 273 -1.17 8.47 1.37
N THR A 274 -1.03 9.18 0.26
CA THR A 274 -1.66 10.51 0.09
C THR A 274 -3.17 10.42 -0.05
N LEU A 275 -3.66 9.49 -0.87
CA LEU A 275 -5.10 9.27 -1.12
C LEU A 275 -5.81 8.63 0.09
N ILE A 276 -5.13 7.80 0.89
CA ILE A 276 -5.59 7.34 2.21
C ILE A 276 -5.83 8.54 3.13
N ARG A 277 -4.85 9.44 3.25
CA ARG A 277 -4.96 10.67 4.08
C ARG A 277 -5.99 11.68 3.55
N MET A 278 -6.42 11.55 2.30
CA MET A 278 -7.54 12.31 1.72
C MET A 278 -8.90 11.61 1.89
N ASN A 279 -8.96 10.47 2.59
CA ASN A 279 -10.17 9.67 2.81
C ASN A 279 -10.87 9.25 1.49
N VAL A 280 -10.08 8.88 0.47
CA VAL A 280 -10.59 8.40 -0.83
C VAL A 280 -10.95 6.91 -0.80
N PHE A 281 -10.34 6.13 0.09
CA PHE A 281 -10.48 4.68 0.12
C PHE A 281 -11.62 4.18 1.01
N HIS A 282 -12.46 3.32 0.44
CA HIS A 282 -13.55 2.61 1.12
C HIS A 282 -13.24 1.11 1.27
N PRO A 283 -13.88 0.39 2.22
CA PRO A 283 -13.76 -1.07 2.31
C PRO A 283 -14.44 -1.76 1.12
N GLY A 284 -13.93 -2.92 0.71
CA GLY A 284 -14.42 -3.68 -0.45
C GLY A 284 -13.82 -3.28 -1.81
N LYS A 285 -13.14 -2.13 -1.90
CA LYS A 285 -12.63 -1.59 -3.17
C LYS A 285 -11.11 -1.67 -3.30
N ILE A 286 -10.62 -2.03 -4.49
CA ILE A 286 -9.27 -1.70 -4.97
C ILE A 286 -9.35 -0.53 -5.95
N TYR A 287 -8.24 0.20 -6.09
CA TYR A 287 -8.24 1.50 -6.76
C TYR A 287 -7.27 1.53 -7.94
N TYR A 288 -7.77 1.78 -9.14
CA TYR A 288 -6.94 1.99 -10.33
C TYR A 288 -6.71 3.49 -10.54
N SER A 289 -5.54 4.00 -10.15
CA SER A 289 -5.25 5.44 -10.14
C SER A 289 -4.45 5.89 -11.36
N ILE A 290 -5.12 6.60 -12.27
CA ILE A 290 -4.51 7.29 -13.40
C ILE A 290 -3.97 8.64 -12.89
N PHE A 291 -2.66 8.71 -12.63
CA PHE A 291 -2.00 9.85 -11.99
C PHE A 291 -1.11 10.63 -12.97
N ASP A 292 -1.45 11.90 -13.19
CA ASP A 292 -0.79 12.76 -14.19
C ASP A 292 0.56 13.37 -13.73
N ILE A 293 1.37 12.60 -13.02
CA ILE A 293 2.72 13.03 -12.63
C ILE A 293 3.65 13.14 -13.84
N ALA A 294 4.41 14.24 -13.92
CA ALA A 294 5.30 14.51 -15.04
C ALA A 294 6.53 13.58 -15.13
N ARG A 295 6.90 12.88 -14.04
CA ARG A 295 8.08 12.01 -13.94
C ARG A 295 7.85 10.84 -12.99
N VAL A 296 8.39 9.69 -13.39
CA VAL A 296 8.64 8.48 -12.60
C VAL A 296 10.02 7.91 -12.99
N ASP A 297 10.57 6.94 -12.27
CA ASP A 297 11.96 6.49 -12.50
C ASP A 297 12.13 5.16 -13.24
N ASN A 298 11.17 4.22 -13.19
CA ASN A 298 11.37 2.85 -13.70
C ASN A 298 10.15 2.17 -14.37
N ALA A 299 8.92 2.61 -14.14
CA ALA A 299 7.73 1.95 -14.67
C ALA A 299 6.63 2.96 -15.03
N CYS A 300 5.80 2.63 -16.03
CA CYS A 300 4.70 3.47 -16.49
C CYS A 300 3.35 3.15 -15.83
N ALA A 301 3.25 1.99 -15.20
CA ALA A 301 2.28 1.67 -14.17
C ALA A 301 2.96 0.73 -13.15
N ASP A 302 2.39 0.62 -11.95
CA ASP A 302 2.81 -0.31 -10.91
C ASP A 302 1.66 -0.60 -9.93
N GLY A 303 1.41 -1.89 -9.66
CA GLY A 303 0.50 -2.36 -8.63
C GLY A 303 1.12 -2.42 -7.23
N ALA A 304 0.26 -2.56 -6.23
CA ALA A 304 0.64 -3.31 -5.02
C ALA A 304 0.76 -4.81 -5.38
N HIS A 305 1.43 -5.62 -4.56
CA HIS A 305 1.58 -7.07 -4.80
C HIS A 305 1.39 -7.88 -3.50
N PRO A 306 0.14 -8.03 -2.99
CA PRO A 306 -0.09 -8.71 -1.72
C PRO A 306 0.19 -10.23 -1.80
N PRO A 307 0.81 -10.86 -0.79
CA PRO A 307 1.23 -10.30 0.50
C PRO A 307 2.64 -9.69 0.53
N GLN A 308 3.45 -9.81 -0.53
CA GLN A 308 4.85 -9.36 -0.57
C GLN A 308 4.99 -7.83 -0.46
N LEU A 309 4.06 -7.09 -1.06
CA LEU A 309 3.94 -5.64 -1.07
C LEU A 309 2.49 -5.26 -0.80
N MET A 310 2.15 -5.13 0.49
CA MET A 310 0.78 -4.85 0.95
C MET A 310 0.27 -3.47 0.49
N GLY A 311 -0.80 -3.49 -0.30
CA GLY A 311 -1.54 -2.32 -0.77
C GLY A 311 -2.84 -2.76 -1.46
N ARG A 312 -3.60 -1.79 -1.94
CA ARG A 312 -4.89 -1.99 -2.65
C ARG A 312 -5.10 -0.97 -3.77
N MET A 313 -4.00 -0.50 -4.37
CA MET A 313 -4.00 0.51 -5.41
C MET A 313 -3.00 0.16 -6.53
N VAL A 314 -3.36 0.52 -7.76
CA VAL A 314 -2.45 0.65 -8.92
C VAL A 314 -2.15 2.13 -9.14
N GLY A 315 -0.89 2.49 -9.39
CA GLY A 315 -0.54 3.75 -10.05
C GLY A 315 -0.34 3.52 -11.55
N HIS A 316 -0.94 4.36 -12.41
CA HIS A 316 -0.64 4.43 -13.83
C HIS A 316 -0.28 5.89 -14.17
N TYR A 317 0.85 6.11 -14.85
CA TYR A 317 1.46 7.43 -15.05
C TYR A 317 1.49 7.84 -16.53
N PRO A 318 0.34 8.10 -17.18
CA PRO A 318 0.27 8.12 -18.65
C PRO A 318 1.09 9.24 -19.27
N VAL A 319 1.28 10.38 -18.57
CA VAL A 319 2.04 11.53 -19.07
C VAL A 319 3.51 11.55 -18.65
N ALA A 320 3.94 10.60 -17.83
CA ALA A 320 5.27 10.61 -17.22
C ALA A 320 6.40 10.37 -18.23
N VAL A 321 7.58 10.89 -17.89
CA VAL A 321 8.83 10.70 -18.63
C VAL A 321 9.88 10.12 -17.69
N MET A 322 10.53 9.03 -18.10
CA MET A 322 11.57 8.35 -17.33
C MET A 322 12.97 8.98 -17.56
N PRO A 323 13.98 8.69 -16.71
CA PRO A 323 15.28 9.38 -16.73
C PRO A 323 16.11 9.18 -18.01
N ASP A 324 15.84 8.12 -18.76
CA ASP A 324 16.43 7.84 -20.09
C ASP A 324 15.77 8.64 -21.24
N GLY A 325 14.61 9.24 -20.97
CA GLY A 325 13.77 9.95 -21.95
C GLY A 325 12.60 9.13 -22.50
N PHE A 326 12.37 7.90 -22.04
CA PHE A 326 11.18 7.12 -22.38
C PHE A 326 9.92 7.85 -21.91
N ARG A 327 8.84 7.75 -22.70
CA ARG A 327 7.56 8.43 -22.44
C ARG A 327 6.46 7.40 -22.32
N CYS A 328 5.73 7.41 -21.21
CA CYS A 328 4.64 6.46 -20.98
C CYS A 328 3.52 6.60 -22.03
N SER A 329 3.14 7.83 -22.39
CA SER A 329 2.36 8.10 -23.61
C SER A 329 3.27 8.21 -24.85
N THR A 330 3.43 7.14 -25.62
CA THR A 330 3.99 7.21 -26.97
C THR A 330 2.93 7.67 -27.97
N SER A 331 2.64 8.97 -27.96
CA SER A 331 1.73 9.71 -28.87
C SER A 331 0.23 9.40 -28.85
N GLU A 332 -0.20 8.35 -28.14
CA GLU A 332 -1.62 8.00 -27.96
C GLU A 332 -2.01 8.12 -26.48
N VAL A 333 -3.26 8.53 -26.23
CA VAL A 333 -3.85 8.70 -24.90
C VAL A 333 -4.59 7.41 -24.55
N PHE A 334 -4.94 7.22 -23.26
CA PHE A 334 -6.12 6.41 -22.90
C PHE A 334 -7.28 6.68 -23.87
N GLY A 335 -8.07 5.65 -24.18
CA GLY A 335 -9.29 5.78 -24.99
C GLY A 335 -9.12 5.72 -26.50
N VAL A 336 -7.92 5.46 -27.03
CA VAL A 336 -7.79 5.06 -28.46
C VAL A 336 -8.30 3.63 -28.72
N GLY A 337 -8.24 2.79 -27.69
CA GLY A 337 -8.75 1.42 -27.65
C GLY A 337 -7.89 0.38 -28.38
N ASN A 338 -7.78 -0.80 -27.76
CA ASN A 338 -7.34 -2.05 -28.37
C ASN A 338 -5.86 -2.06 -28.79
N LYS A 339 -4.97 -1.66 -27.86
CA LYS A 339 -3.51 -1.80 -27.96
C LYS A 339 -2.89 -2.16 -26.61
N GLY A 340 -1.64 -2.65 -26.62
CA GLY A 340 -0.93 -3.15 -25.43
C GLY A 340 -0.82 -2.17 -24.25
N SER A 341 -1.00 -0.85 -24.44
CA SER A 341 -1.09 0.11 -23.34
C SER A 341 -2.29 -0.12 -22.44
N ASP A 342 -3.44 -0.51 -23.00
CA ASP A 342 -4.66 -0.81 -22.23
C ASP A 342 -4.49 -2.08 -21.37
N MET A 343 -3.50 -2.93 -21.69
CA MET A 343 -3.24 -4.20 -21.00
C MET A 343 -2.49 -4.03 -19.67
N THR A 344 -1.95 -2.84 -19.40
CA THR A 344 -1.55 -2.45 -18.04
C THR A 344 -2.72 -2.48 -17.06
N ILE A 345 -3.97 -2.31 -17.53
CA ILE A 345 -5.15 -2.37 -16.66
C ILE A 345 -5.29 -3.76 -16.00
N PRO A 346 -5.44 -4.87 -16.74
CA PRO A 346 -5.54 -6.19 -16.13
C PRO A 346 -4.23 -6.67 -15.50
N HIS A 347 -3.05 -6.25 -16.00
CA HIS A 347 -1.75 -6.63 -15.42
C HIS A 347 -1.58 -6.10 -13.99
N GLU A 348 -1.72 -4.79 -13.78
CA GLU A 348 -1.52 -4.21 -12.46
C GLU A 348 -2.68 -4.53 -11.49
N ILE A 349 -3.89 -4.77 -12.04
CA ILE A 349 -5.01 -5.32 -11.26
C ILE A 349 -4.68 -6.75 -10.80
N ALA A 350 -4.08 -7.60 -11.64
CA ALA A 350 -3.64 -8.93 -11.24
C ALA A 350 -2.58 -8.84 -10.13
N HIS A 351 -1.58 -7.95 -10.25
CA HIS A 351 -0.64 -7.66 -9.16
C HIS A 351 -1.35 -7.26 -7.87
N THR A 352 -2.27 -6.30 -7.94
CA THR A 352 -3.02 -5.79 -6.76
C THR A 352 -3.95 -6.86 -6.15
N LEU A 353 -4.28 -7.91 -6.91
CA LEU A 353 -4.99 -9.10 -6.46
C LEU A 353 -4.07 -10.23 -5.95
N GLY A 354 -2.74 -10.08 -6.05
CA GLY A 354 -1.72 -11.02 -5.57
C GLY A 354 -1.10 -11.92 -6.65
N PHE A 355 -1.17 -11.56 -7.93
CA PHE A 355 -0.78 -12.41 -9.06
C PHE A 355 0.20 -11.71 -10.04
N ALA A 356 1.11 -12.43 -10.71
CA ALA A 356 1.50 -13.81 -10.43
C ALA A 356 2.17 -13.88 -9.04
N SER A 357 2.01 -14.99 -8.33
CA SER A 357 2.64 -15.19 -7.02
C SER A 357 3.77 -16.22 -7.12
N ASP A 358 4.60 -16.33 -6.08
CA ASP A 358 5.68 -17.31 -6.06
C ASP A 358 5.23 -18.78 -5.91
N CYS A 359 3.91 -18.99 -6.01
CA CYS A 359 3.23 -20.26 -6.23
C CYS A 359 3.19 -20.74 -7.70
N GLY A 360 3.48 -19.85 -8.66
CA GLY A 360 3.57 -20.20 -10.08
C GLY A 360 4.65 -21.25 -10.37
N LYS A 361 4.54 -21.94 -11.50
CA LYS A 361 5.54 -22.93 -11.96
C LYS A 361 6.71 -22.28 -12.69
N ASN A 362 6.45 -21.17 -13.40
CA ASN A 362 7.36 -20.58 -14.37
C ASN A 362 7.76 -19.13 -14.01
N PRO A 363 8.11 -18.79 -12.75
CA PRO A 363 8.50 -17.42 -12.39
C PRO A 363 9.76 -16.99 -13.17
N THR A 364 9.86 -15.71 -13.53
CA THR A 364 10.98 -15.17 -14.31
C THR A 364 12.34 -15.56 -13.74
N SER A 365 12.54 -15.40 -12.43
CA SER A 365 13.77 -15.81 -11.76
C SER A 365 13.57 -16.09 -10.27
N GLU A 366 14.63 -16.54 -9.58
CA GLU A 366 14.61 -16.69 -8.11
C GLU A 366 14.33 -15.35 -7.39
N ASN A 367 14.58 -14.22 -8.05
CA ASN A 367 14.40 -12.86 -7.52
C ASN A 367 13.14 -12.18 -8.06
N ASN A 368 12.81 -12.37 -9.35
CA ASN A 368 11.57 -11.88 -9.96
C ASN A 368 10.51 -12.99 -9.98
N LYS A 369 9.70 -13.02 -8.92
CA LYS A 369 8.65 -14.03 -8.68
C LYS A 369 7.22 -13.49 -8.86
N SER A 370 7.06 -12.19 -9.12
CA SER A 370 5.76 -11.56 -9.37
C SER A 370 5.31 -11.70 -10.84
N HIS A 371 6.19 -12.25 -11.68
CA HIS A 371 6.08 -12.33 -13.14
C HIS A 371 6.47 -13.72 -13.65
N THR A 372 5.99 -14.09 -14.84
CA THR A 372 6.28 -15.36 -15.52
C THR A 372 7.38 -15.21 -16.59
N GLY A 373 8.11 -16.29 -16.86
CA GLY A 373 9.36 -16.27 -17.63
C GLY A 373 9.43 -17.16 -18.86
N ASP A 374 8.39 -17.95 -19.17
CA ASP A 374 8.44 -19.01 -20.18
C ASP A 374 7.70 -18.70 -21.50
N ASP A 375 6.61 -17.94 -21.48
CA ASP A 375 5.90 -17.49 -22.69
C ASP A 375 5.67 -15.98 -22.74
N ILE A 376 6.19 -15.35 -23.79
CA ILE A 376 6.15 -13.88 -24.04
C ILE A 376 4.76 -13.35 -24.41
N ARG A 377 3.75 -14.23 -24.37
CA ARG A 377 2.33 -13.92 -24.57
C ARG A 377 1.54 -13.98 -23.27
N ASP A 378 2.16 -14.28 -22.13
CA ASP A 378 1.51 -14.14 -20.83
C ASP A 378 1.33 -12.64 -20.53
N LEU A 379 0.16 -12.27 -20.02
CA LEU A 379 -0.09 -10.94 -19.47
C LEU A 379 0.95 -10.58 -18.39
N MET A 380 1.33 -11.55 -17.54
CA MET A 380 2.26 -11.36 -16.43
C MET A 380 3.72 -11.67 -16.79
N ASN A 381 4.05 -11.83 -18.08
CA ASN A 381 5.44 -12.01 -18.48
C ASN A 381 6.25 -10.73 -18.19
N ALA A 382 7.41 -10.84 -17.56
CA ALA A 382 8.40 -9.77 -17.55
C ALA A 382 9.80 -10.37 -17.37
N PRO A 383 10.69 -10.31 -18.37
CA PRO A 383 12.03 -10.87 -18.25
C PRO A 383 12.94 -10.04 -17.34
N ASP A 384 14.02 -10.66 -16.85
CA ASP A 384 15.10 -9.96 -16.15
C ASP A 384 15.87 -9.02 -17.12
N GLU A 385 16.55 -7.99 -16.59
CA GLU A 385 17.18 -6.88 -17.34
C GLU A 385 18.18 -7.25 -18.46
N ASP A 386 18.70 -8.49 -18.46
CA ASP A 386 19.65 -8.99 -19.46
C ASP A 386 18.97 -9.57 -20.74
N ASP A 387 17.64 -9.75 -20.76
CA ASP A 387 16.91 -10.21 -21.96
C ASP A 387 16.53 -9.05 -22.91
N THR A 388 16.12 -9.41 -24.12
CA THR A 388 15.75 -8.50 -25.21
C THR A 388 14.39 -8.81 -25.83
N VAL A 389 13.68 -9.84 -25.34
CA VAL A 389 12.36 -10.22 -25.84
C VAL A 389 11.25 -9.56 -25.01
N TRP A 390 10.41 -8.79 -25.67
CA TRP A 390 9.29 -8.05 -25.07
C TRP A 390 7.95 -8.75 -25.38
N TRP A 391 6.88 -8.37 -24.65
CA TRP A 391 5.51 -8.86 -24.89
C TRP A 391 5.14 -8.91 -26.37
N ASP A 392 4.61 -10.05 -26.82
CA ASP A 392 3.83 -10.09 -28.06
C ASP A 392 2.41 -9.60 -27.81
N VAL A 393 2.29 -8.28 -27.64
CA VAL A 393 1.03 -7.54 -27.41
C VAL A 393 -0.04 -7.76 -28.50
N ASN A 394 0.28 -8.43 -29.61
CA ASN A 394 -0.65 -8.77 -30.69
C ASN A 394 -1.30 -10.15 -30.51
N ASN A 395 -0.66 -11.04 -29.73
CA ASN A 395 -1.09 -12.42 -29.49
C ASN A 395 -1.19 -12.74 -27.98
N MET A 396 -1.27 -11.71 -27.15
CA MET A 396 -1.27 -11.82 -25.69
C MET A 396 -2.52 -12.53 -25.16
N MET A 397 -2.28 -13.44 -24.24
CA MET A 397 -3.24 -14.26 -23.51
C MET A 397 -3.30 -13.80 -22.05
N LEU A 398 -4.19 -14.40 -21.25
CA LEU A 398 -4.07 -14.30 -19.80
C LEU A 398 -2.89 -15.20 -19.36
N ASP A 399 -3.17 -16.43 -18.95
CA ASP A 399 -2.17 -17.44 -18.57
C ASP A 399 -1.97 -18.43 -19.76
N PRO A 400 -0.79 -18.50 -20.41
CA PRO A 400 -0.56 -19.29 -21.64
C PRO A 400 -0.58 -20.83 -21.52
N GLY A 401 -1.04 -21.37 -20.40
CA GLY A 401 -1.31 -22.80 -20.21
C GLY A 401 -2.39 -23.12 -19.18
N ASN A 402 -2.91 -22.10 -18.49
CA ASN A 402 -3.63 -22.20 -17.22
C ASN A 402 -2.78 -22.96 -16.19
N ASP A 403 -1.59 -22.41 -15.95
CA ASP A 403 -0.38 -23.13 -15.55
C ASP A 403 0.43 -22.35 -14.50
N ASP A 404 0.19 -21.05 -14.29
CA ASP A 404 0.87 -20.23 -13.28
C ASP A 404 -0.07 -19.57 -12.26
N TYR A 405 -1.13 -18.89 -12.71
CA TYR A 405 -1.95 -18.05 -11.83
C TYR A 405 -3.44 -17.94 -12.20
N TYR A 406 -3.90 -18.48 -13.34
CA TYR A 406 -5.33 -18.45 -13.71
C TYR A 406 -5.88 -19.81 -14.14
N ASN A 407 -6.96 -20.24 -13.48
CA ASN A 407 -7.73 -21.47 -13.73
C ASN A 407 -6.83 -22.72 -13.81
N HIS A 408 -5.87 -22.79 -12.89
CA HIS A 408 -4.77 -23.74 -12.87
C HIS A 408 -5.05 -24.91 -11.90
N ASN A 409 -4.14 -25.88 -11.87
CA ASN A 409 -4.29 -27.10 -11.07
C ASN A 409 -3.12 -27.27 -10.06
N ILE A 410 -2.63 -26.16 -9.48
CA ILE A 410 -1.52 -26.17 -8.51
C ILE A 410 -2.10 -26.26 -7.08
N PRO A 411 -1.88 -27.35 -6.32
CA PRO A 411 -2.59 -27.57 -5.06
C PRO A 411 -2.10 -26.64 -3.92
N GLY A 412 -3.02 -25.88 -3.33
CA GLY A 412 -2.74 -25.03 -2.17
C GLY A 412 -2.30 -23.60 -2.51
N CYS A 413 -2.38 -23.23 -3.78
CA CYS A 413 -2.08 -21.90 -4.29
C CYS A 413 -3.39 -21.11 -4.50
N ALA A 414 -3.33 -19.78 -4.40
CA ALA A 414 -4.43 -18.92 -4.84
C ALA A 414 -4.55 -18.96 -6.37
N ASP A 415 -5.75 -18.75 -6.91
CA ASP A 415 -6.07 -18.74 -8.34
C ASP A 415 -6.88 -17.48 -8.67
N LEU A 416 -6.49 -16.74 -9.71
CA LEU A 416 -7.17 -15.52 -10.15
C LEU A 416 -8.63 -15.79 -10.56
N ALA A 417 -8.95 -16.98 -11.07
CA ALA A 417 -10.31 -17.39 -11.42
C ALA A 417 -11.26 -17.47 -10.21
N ASP A 418 -10.72 -17.65 -9.02
CA ASP A 418 -11.45 -17.66 -7.74
C ASP A 418 -11.55 -16.24 -7.12
N SER A 419 -11.01 -15.18 -7.73
CA SER A 419 -11.00 -13.83 -7.14
C SER A 419 -12.42 -13.26 -6.92
N ALA A 420 -12.69 -12.78 -5.70
CA ALA A 420 -13.95 -12.15 -5.33
C ALA A 420 -14.29 -10.89 -6.13
N PHE A 421 -13.30 -10.30 -6.83
CA PHE A 421 -13.46 -9.14 -7.72
C PHE A 421 -13.97 -9.52 -9.11
N LEU A 422 -14.26 -10.79 -9.40
CA LEU A 422 -14.78 -11.24 -10.70
C LEU A 422 -16.31 -11.31 -10.78
N ALA A 423 -16.87 -11.06 -11.96
CA ALA A 423 -18.29 -11.10 -12.27
C ALA A 423 -18.58 -12.09 -13.42
N PRO A 424 -19.37 -13.17 -13.19
CA PRO A 424 -20.07 -13.53 -11.95
C PRO A 424 -19.12 -13.88 -10.79
N LEU A 425 -19.61 -13.73 -9.56
CA LEU A 425 -18.85 -14.07 -8.34
C LEU A 425 -18.54 -15.58 -8.31
N PRO A 426 -17.26 -16.00 -8.15
CA PRO A 426 -16.90 -17.42 -8.04
C PRO A 426 -17.51 -18.09 -6.80
N GLU A 427 -17.81 -19.40 -6.87
CA GLU A 427 -18.45 -20.14 -5.78
C GLU A 427 -17.58 -20.22 -4.51
N ASN A 428 -16.25 -20.25 -4.67
CA ASN A 428 -15.26 -20.29 -3.58
C ASN A 428 -14.51 -18.96 -3.44
N SER A 429 -15.19 -17.83 -3.71
CA SER A 429 -14.55 -16.51 -3.90
C SER A 429 -13.50 -16.13 -2.85
N GLN A 430 -12.27 -15.89 -3.29
CA GLN A 430 -11.10 -15.59 -2.47
C GLN A 430 -10.78 -14.08 -2.48
N LEU A 431 -10.14 -13.60 -1.42
CA LEU A 431 -9.56 -12.25 -1.34
C LEU A 431 -8.04 -12.33 -1.41
N PRO A 432 -7.33 -11.28 -1.86
CA PRO A 432 -5.87 -11.30 -1.89
C PRO A 432 -5.29 -11.56 -0.50
N GLU A 433 -4.19 -12.32 -0.44
CA GLU A 433 -3.62 -12.75 0.84
C GLU A 433 -3.12 -11.54 1.66
N GLY A 434 -3.12 -11.69 2.99
CA GLY A 434 -2.68 -10.65 3.92
C GLY A 434 -3.66 -9.48 4.12
N TRP A 435 -4.69 -9.33 3.28
CA TRP A 435 -5.64 -8.20 3.34
C TRP A 435 -6.15 -7.92 4.75
N TYR A 436 -6.01 -6.67 5.18
CA TYR A 436 -6.44 -6.23 6.52
C TYR A 436 -7.98 -6.24 6.66
N ALA A 437 -8.48 -6.19 7.89
CA ALA A 437 -9.91 -6.31 8.16
C ALA A 437 -10.68 -5.06 7.69
N GLU A 438 -10.09 -3.88 7.89
CA GLU A 438 -10.57 -2.57 7.49
C GLU A 438 -10.65 -2.35 5.96
N TRP A 439 -10.11 -3.27 5.15
CA TRP A 439 -10.25 -3.25 3.68
C TRP A 439 -11.39 -4.16 3.19
N LYS A 440 -12.01 -4.96 4.08
CA LYS A 440 -13.03 -5.95 3.72
C LYS A 440 -14.43 -5.40 3.94
N LEU A 441 -15.39 -5.97 3.22
CA LEU A 441 -16.80 -5.72 3.47
C LEU A 441 -17.19 -6.27 4.87
N PRO A 442 -18.13 -5.62 5.57
CA PRO A 442 -18.50 -5.93 6.96
C PRO A 442 -19.40 -7.15 7.14
#